data_AF-C4A000-F1
#
_entry.id   AF-C4A000-F1
#
_cell.length_a   1.000
_cell.length_b   1.000
_cell.length_c   1.000
_cell.angle_alpha   90.00
_cell.angle_beta   90.00
_cell.angle_gamma   90.00
#
_symmetry.space_group_name_H-M   'P 1'
#
loop_
_entity.id
_entity.type
_entity.pdbx_description
1 polymer ?
#
loop_
_entity_poly.entity_id
_entity_poly.type
_entity_poly.pdbx_seq_one_letter_code
_entity_poly.pdbx_strand_id
1 'polypeptide(L)'
;KVFCFPPANYSSPQATYLNAVCKNRPFADQIWISLFPYSVPLIGLAMYIPHFLWEVSVGTKLKSQVTFISKQIENAFSRLRNLVELQVA
;
A
#
# COMPACT_ATOMS: atom_id res chain seq x y z
N LYS A 1 19.20 13.86 -9.66
CA LYS A 1 20.00 15.05 -10.07
C LYS A 1 20.84 14.63 -11.26
N VAL A 2 20.68 15.28 -12.42
CA VAL A 2 21.39 14.91 -13.66
C VAL A 2 22.59 15.83 -13.80
N PHE A 3 23.78 15.26 -14.03
CA PHE A 3 25.01 16.02 -14.28
C PHE A 3 25.48 15.73 -15.70
N CYS A 4 25.64 16.78 -16.49
CA CYS A 4 25.99 16.71 -17.91
C CYS A 4 27.46 17.04 -18.21
N PHE A 5 28.33 17.05 -17.19
CA PHE A 5 29.78 17.29 -17.30
C PHE A 5 30.15 18.36 -18.35
N PRO A 6 29.81 19.64 -18.09
CA PRO A 6 30.13 20.71 -19.02
C PRO A 6 31.65 20.84 -19.26
N PRO A 7 32.07 21.30 -20.45
CA PRO A 7 33.49 21.53 -20.74
C PRO A 7 34.10 22.54 -19.77
N ALA A 8 35.42 22.45 -19.53
CA ALA A 8 36.14 23.28 -18.56
C ALA A 8 36.04 24.80 -18.83
N ASN A 9 35.72 25.21 -20.05
CA ASN A 9 35.60 26.62 -20.46
C ASN A 9 34.24 27.26 -20.14
N TYR A 10 33.35 26.57 -19.42
CA TYR A 10 32.02 27.09 -19.07
C TYR A 10 32.03 27.78 -17.70
N SER A 11 31.39 28.94 -17.60
CA SER A 11 31.13 29.59 -16.32
C SER A 11 30.09 28.82 -15.50
N SER A 12 30.10 28.98 -14.17
CA SER A 12 29.13 28.36 -13.25
C SER A 12 27.65 28.52 -13.66
N PRO A 13 27.16 29.72 -14.09
CA PRO A 13 25.78 29.85 -14.57
C PRO A 13 25.52 29.09 -15.87
N GLN A 14 26.48 29.04 -16.80
CA GLN A 14 26.34 28.28 -18.06
C GLN A 14 26.31 26.77 -17.79
N ALA A 15 27.12 26.29 -16.84
CA ALA A 15 27.10 24.90 -16.39
C ALA A 15 25.74 24.51 -15.77
N THR A 16 25.16 25.40 -14.96
CA THR A 16 23.84 25.19 -14.35
C THR A 16 22.73 25.15 -15.41
N TYR A 17 22.79 26.06 -16.38
CA TYR A 17 21.86 26.08 -17.51
C TYR A 17 21.93 24.78 -18.33
N LEU A 18 23.13 24.32 -18.67
CA LEU A 18 23.31 23.08 -19.43
C LEU A 18 22.77 21.86 -18.68
N ASN A 19 23.00 21.77 -17.36
CA ASN A 19 22.45 20.70 -16.53
C ASN A 19 20.91 20.73 -16.50
N ALA A 20 20.29 21.91 -16.50
CA ALA A 20 18.83 22.05 -16.57
C ALA A 20 18.28 21.61 -17.93
N VAL A 21 18.94 22.01 -19.02
CA VAL A 21 18.58 21.59 -20.39
C VAL A 21 18.70 20.07 -20.54
N CYS A 22 19.78 19.47 -20.07
CA CYS A 22 19.97 18.03 -20.09
C CYS A 22 18.91 17.26 -19.30
N LYS A 23 18.53 17.77 -18.12
CA LYS A 23 17.46 17.17 -17.31
C LYS A 23 16.13 17.14 -18.07
N ASN A 24 15.87 18.17 -18.90
CA ASN A 24 14.60 18.36 -19.60
C ASN A 24 14.61 17.84 -21.05
N ARG A 25 15.76 17.40 -21.57
CA ARG A 25 15.86 16.64 -22.83
C ARG A 25 16.06 15.17 -22.51
N PRO A 26 15.00 14.42 -22.20
CA PRO A 26 15.11 12.97 -22.17
C PRO A 26 15.54 12.54 -23.58
N PHE A 27 16.67 11.83 -23.68
CA PHE A 27 16.91 11.00 -24.86
C PHE A 27 15.70 10.07 -25.02
N ALA A 28 15.29 9.75 -26.25
CA ALA A 28 14.04 9.00 -26.51
C ALA A 28 13.92 7.69 -25.69
N ASP A 29 15.05 7.08 -25.30
CA ASP A 29 15.12 5.90 -24.42
C ASP A 29 14.90 6.15 -22.92
N GLN A 30 14.89 7.40 -22.45
CA GLN A 30 14.84 7.75 -21.01
C GLN A 30 13.46 8.17 -20.50
N ILE A 31 12.43 8.17 -21.36
CA ILE A 31 11.05 8.54 -20.99
C ILE A 31 10.56 7.64 -19.84
N TRP A 32 10.89 6.35 -19.88
CA TRP A 32 10.56 5.36 -18.85
C TRP A 32 11.18 5.66 -17.48
N ILE A 33 12.40 6.21 -17.46
CA ILE A 33 13.11 6.57 -16.22
C ILE A 33 12.47 7.81 -15.57
N SER A 34 11.96 8.74 -16.38
CA SER A 34 11.23 9.91 -15.89
C SER A 34 9.86 9.56 -15.31
N LEU A 35 9.22 8.50 -15.84
CA LEU A 35 7.91 8.03 -15.38
C LEU A 35 7.98 7.14 -14.12
N PHE A 36 9.12 6.47 -13.89
CA PHE A 36 9.36 5.58 -12.75
C PHE A 36 8.95 6.15 -11.36
N PRO A 37 9.30 7.39 -10.97
CA PRO A 37 8.92 7.91 -9.67
C PRO A 37 7.40 8.13 -9.50
N TYR A 38 6.65 8.21 -10.61
CA TYR A 38 5.20 8.41 -10.60
C TYR A 38 4.43 7.09 -10.70
N SER A 39 5.01 6.07 -11.34
CA SER A 39 4.35 4.77 -11.49
C SER A 39 4.33 3.97 -10.19
N VAL A 40 5.39 4.04 -9.37
CA VAL A 40 5.48 3.28 -8.11
C VAL A 40 4.35 3.64 -7.12
N PRO A 41 4.05 4.92 -6.84
CA PRO A 41 2.92 5.29 -6.00
C PRO A 41 1.56 4.86 -6.56
N LEU A 42 1.38 4.95 -7.89
CA LEU A 42 0.15 4.53 -8.56
C LEU A 42 -0.09 3.03 -8.38
N ILE A 43 0.96 2.22 -8.54
CA ILE A 43 0.89 0.77 -8.29
C ILE A 43 0.59 0.50 -6.81
N GLY A 44 1.25 1.20 -5.89
CA GLY A 44 0.97 1.07 -4.46
C GLY A 44 -0.48 1.38 -4.11
N LEU A 45 -1.04 2.46 -4.68
CA LEU A 45 -2.45 2.81 -4.51
C LEU A 45 -3.37 1.73 -5.12
N ALA A 46 -3.06 1.27 -6.33
CA ALA A 46 -3.82 0.22 -7.00
C ALA A 46 -3.84 -1.09 -6.21
N MET A 47 -2.72 -1.46 -5.57
CA MET A 47 -2.63 -2.64 -4.69
C MET A 47 -3.39 -2.46 -3.37
N TYR A 48 -3.52 -1.22 -2.87
CA TYR A 48 -4.27 -0.94 -1.64
C TYR A 48 -5.79 -0.96 -1.84
N ILE A 49 -6.28 -0.57 -3.02
CA ILE A 49 -7.72 -0.50 -3.33
C ILE A 49 -8.46 -1.82 -3.01
N PRO A 50 -8.00 -3.02 -3.42
CA PRO A 50 -8.65 -4.28 -3.08
C PRO A 50 -8.81 -4.52 -1.58
N HIS A 51 -7.78 -4.19 -0.77
CA HIS A 51 -7.83 -4.34 0.68
C HIS A 51 -8.88 -3.39 1.29
N PHE A 52 -8.89 -2.13 0.85
CA PHE A 52 -9.87 -1.15 1.29
C PHE A 52 -11.30 -1.59 0.95
N LEU A 53 -11.52 -2.08 -0.27
CA LEU A 53 -12.81 -2.63 -0.69
C LEU A 53 -13.22 -3.84 0.15
N TRP A 54 -12.27 -4.72 0.50
CA TRP A 54 -12.52 -5.89 1.35
C TRP A 54 -13.00 -5.50 2.75
N GLU A 55 -12.34 -4.53 3.41
CA GLU A 55 -12.74 -4.09 4.75
C GLU A 55 -14.15 -3.48 4.76
N VAL A 56 -14.48 -2.67 3.75
CA VAL A 56 -15.78 -2.01 3.65
C VAL A 56 -16.90 -3.00 3.32
N SER A 57 -16.66 -3.91 2.37
CA SER A 57 -17.71 -4.80 1.85
C SER A 57 -17.86 -6.11 2.63
N VAL A 58 -16.76 -6.80 2.92
CA VAL A 58 -16.76 -8.15 3.50
C VAL A 58 -16.41 -8.11 4.98
N GLY A 59 -15.55 -7.18 5.40
CA GLY A 59 -15.08 -7.07 6.79
C GLY A 59 -16.23 -6.95 7.79
N THR A 60 -17.23 -6.11 7.51
CA THR A 60 -18.38 -5.90 8.42
C THR A 60 -19.31 -7.11 8.49
N LYS A 61 -19.65 -7.70 7.34
CA LYS A 61 -20.55 -8.86 7.25
C LYS A 61 -19.90 -10.12 7.84
N LEU A 62 -18.63 -10.36 7.52
CA LEU A 62 -17.89 -11.51 8.03
C LEU A 62 -17.63 -11.39 9.54
N LYS A 63 -17.27 -10.19 10.02
CA LYS A 63 -17.09 -9.93 11.46
C LYS A 63 -18.35 -10.23 12.25
N SER A 64 -19.52 -9.81 11.77
CA SER A 64 -20.79 -10.12 12.42
C SER A 64 -21.07 -11.62 12.49
N GLN A 65 -20.79 -12.37 11.42
CA GLN A 65 -21.01 -13.82 11.40
C GLN A 65 -20.07 -14.56 12.35
N VAL A 66 -18.79 -14.18 12.35
CA VAL A 66 -17.78 -14.77 13.25
C VAL A 66 -18.13 -14.48 14.71
N THR A 67 -18.50 -13.24 15.04
CA THR A 67 -18.93 -12.89 16.41
C THR A 67 -20.20 -13.64 16.82
N PHE A 68 -21.16 -13.81 15.92
CA PHE A 68 -22.37 -14.59 16.20
C PHE A 68 -22.07 -16.05 16.51
N ILE A 69 -21.23 -16.70 15.69
CA ILE A 69 -20.85 -18.10 15.88
C ILE A 69 -20.07 -18.26 17.19
N SER A 70 -19.11 -17.38 17.48
CA SER A 70 -18.36 -17.39 18.75
C SER A 70 -19.30 -17.33 19.95
N LYS A 71 -20.29 -16.43 19.91
CA LYS A 71 -21.26 -16.28 21.00
C LYS A 71 -22.16 -17.51 21.18
N GLN A 72 -22.53 -18.16 20.09
CA GLN A 72 -23.29 -19.41 20.15
C GLN A 72 -22.47 -20.53 20.80
N ILE A 73 -21.18 -20.64 20.45
CA ILE A 73 -20.26 -21.61 21.05
C ILE A 73 -20.11 -21.35 22.55
N GLU A 74 -19.91 -20.11 22.97
CA GLU A 74 -19.80 -19.72 24.39
C GLU A 74 -21.08 -20.05 25.18
N ASN A 75 -22.25 -19.79 24.58
CA ASN A 75 -23.54 -20.12 25.20
C ASN A 75 -23.75 -21.64 25.33
N ALA A 76 -23.35 -22.43 24.32
CA ALA A 76 -23.44 -23.88 24.38
C ALA A 76 -22.49 -24.45 25.45
N PHE A 77 -21.26 -23.94 25.51
CA PHE A 77 -20.26 -24.36 26.49
C PHE A 77 -20.68 -24.03 27.93
N SER A 78 -21.22 -22.83 28.18
CA SER A 78 -21.71 -22.46 29.51
C SER A 78 -22.89 -23.32 29.96
N ARG A 79 -23.82 -23.67 29.06
CA ARG A 79 -24.90 -24.62 29.36
C ARG A 79 -24.37 -26.00 29.70
N LEU A 80 -23.43 -26.53 28.90
CA LEU A 80 -22.81 -27.83 29.16
C LEU A 80 -22.08 -27.85 30.50
N ARG A 81 -21.32 -26.80 30.81
CA ARG A 81 -20.63 -26.67 32.10
C ARG A 81 -21.62 -26.72 33.27
N ASN A 82 -22.71 -25.98 33.20
CA ASN A 82 -23.72 -25.97 34.27
C ASN A 82 -24.39 -27.35 34.42
N LEU A 83 -24.66 -28.06 33.32
CA LEU A 83 -25.22 -29.42 33.37
C LEU A 83 -24.24 -30.40 34.03
N VAL A 84 -22.95 -30.30 33.72
CA VAL A 84 -21.91 -31.13 34.36
C VAL A 84 -21.80 -30.82 35.85
N GLU A 85 -21.79 -29.55 36.24
CA GLU A 85 -21.76 -29.15 37.66
C GLU A 85 -22.98 -29.69 38.43
N LEU A 86 -24.17 -29.69 37.81
CA LEU A 86 -25.39 -30.26 38.40
C LEU A 86 -25.37 -31.80 38.48
N GLN A 87 -24.53 -32.51 37.73
CA GLN A 87 -24.35 -33.96 37.87
C GLN A 87 -23.31 -34.34 38.92
N VAL A 88 -22.46 -33.40 39.33
CA VAL A 88 -21.41 -33.60 40.35
C VAL A 88 -21.88 -33.15 41.74
N ALA A 89 -22.94 -32.34 41.82
CA ALA A 89 -23.62 -31.94 43.06
C ALA A 89 -24.70 -32.95 43.48
#